data_AF-A0A7C2XV72-F1
#
_entry.id   AF-A0A7C2XV72-F1
#
_cell.length_a   1.000
_cell.length_b   1.000
_cell.length_c   1.000
_cell.angle_alpha   90.00
_cell.angle_beta   90.00
_cell.angle_gamma   90.00
#
_symmetry.space_group_name_H-M   'P 1'
#
loop_
_entity.id
_entity.type
_entity.pdbx_description
1 polymer ?
#
loop_
_entity_poly.entity_id
_entity_poly.type
_entity_poly.pdbx_seq_one_letter_code
_entity_poly.pdbx_strand_id
1 'polypeptide(L)'
;MHPLKIVVLLVLFYLLYRLYVSGRKKRLEDKKSGRDAAAISDVLVQDPVCGAYVAKGQALVLRDQDGSERHFCSDKCRRTFIEQKQNSSGGTA
;
A
#
# COMPACT_ATOMS: atom_id res chain seq x y z
N MET A 1 12.03 28.11 46.50
CA MET A 1 11.46 28.50 45.19
C MET A 1 12.59 28.56 44.17
N HIS A 2 12.84 27.51 43.37
CA HIS A 2 13.91 27.51 42.35
C HIS A 2 13.27 27.72 40.98
N PRO A 3 13.17 28.97 40.47
CA PRO A 3 12.49 29.27 39.21
C PRO A 3 13.09 28.49 38.03
N LEU A 4 14.39 28.16 38.11
CA LEU A 4 15.09 27.33 37.13
C LEU A 4 14.49 25.91 37.00
N LYS A 5 14.08 25.29 38.11
CA LYS A 5 13.49 23.93 38.10
C LYS A 5 12.12 23.92 37.44
N ILE A 6 11.36 25.01 37.56
CA ILE A 6 10.03 25.17 36.94
C ILE A 6 10.18 25.30 35.43
N VAL A 7 11.14 26.11 34.96
CA VAL A 7 11.44 26.26 33.53
C VAL A 7 11.93 24.93 32.94
N VAL A 8 12.84 24.23 33.62
CA VAL A 8 13.32 22.91 33.18
C VAL A 8 12.17 21.89 33.11
N LEU A 9 11.27 21.87 34.10
CA LEU A 9 10.10 20.98 34.08
C LEU A 9 9.15 21.30 32.92
N LEU A 10 8.88 22.57 32.65
CA LEU A 10 8.03 22.96 31.51
C LEU A 10 8.65 22.55 30.18
N VAL A 11 9.95 22.77 29.99
CA VAL A 11 10.66 22.36 28.77
C VAL A 11 10.66 20.84 28.64
N LEU A 12 10.94 20.11 29.72
CA LEU A 12 10.94 18.64 29.72
C LEU A 12 9.55 18.08 29.38
N PHE A 13 8.50 18.62 30.01
CA PHE A 13 7.12 18.24 29.73
C PHE A 13 6.73 18.56 28.28
N TYR A 14 7.13 19.71 27.76
CA TYR A 14 6.90 20.08 26.37
C TYR A 14 7.61 19.13 25.38
N LEU A 15 8.85 18.74 25.67
CA LEU A 15 9.58 17.78 24.85
C LEU A 15 8.92 16.40 24.87
N LEU A 16 8.48 15.92 26.03
CA LEU A 16 7.74 14.65 26.15
C LEU A 16 6.41 14.71 25.39
N TYR A 17 5.66 15.79 25.54
CA TYR A 17 4.42 16.03 24.80
C TYR A 17 4.67 16.06 23.28
N ARG A 18 5.71 16.79 22.84
CA ARG A 18 6.09 16.89 21.43
C ARG A 18 6.48 15.53 20.87
N LEU A 19 7.25 14.72 21.59
CA LEU A 19 7.66 13.39 21.14
C LEU A 19 6.49 12.40 21.09
N TYR A 20 5.61 12.42 22.10
CA TYR A 20 4.40 11.59 22.14
C TYR A 20 3.46 11.90 20.96
N VAL A 21 3.27 13.18 20.63
CA VAL A 21 2.45 13.59 19.48
C VAL A 21 3.14 13.32 18.15
N SER A 22 4.47 13.49 18.06
CA SER A 22 5.23 13.30 16.82
C SER A 22 5.31 11.83 16.38
N GLY A 23 5.28 10.88 17.32
CA GLY A 23 5.23 9.44 17.00
C GLY A 23 4.00 9.04 16.17
N ARG A 24 2.88 9.77 16.31
CA ARG A 24 1.66 9.53 15.51
C ARG A 24 1.75 10.10 14.08
N LYS A 25 2.54 11.15 13.86
CA LYS A 25 2.67 11.79 12.54
C LYS A 25 3.52 10.98 11.57
N LYS A 26 4.63 10.36 12.04
CA LYS A 26 5.51 9.54 11.18
C LYS A 26 4.78 8.37 10.48
N ARG A 27 3.84 7.71 11.17
CA ARG A 27 3.07 6.60 10.61
C ARG A 27 2.11 7.01 9.48
N LEU A 28 1.74 8.29 9.39
CA LEU A 28 0.87 8.82 8.33
C LEU A 28 1.68 9.21 7.09
N GLU A 29 2.90 9.73 7.26
CA GLU A 29 3.80 10.09 6.15
C GLU A 29 4.34 8.86 5.41
N ASP A 30 4.72 7.78 6.12
CA ASP A 30 5.15 6.52 5.50
C ASP A 30 4.05 5.89 4.61
N LYS A 31 2.78 6.07 4.98
CA LYS A 31 1.64 5.60 4.17
C LYS A 31 1.32 6.50 2.98
N LYS A 32 1.71 7.77 3.04
CA LYS A 32 1.44 8.73 1.96
C LYS A 32 2.50 8.61 0.86
N SER A 33 3.78 8.48 1.21
CA SER A 33 4.86 8.30 0.24
C SER A 33 4.68 7.05 -0.64
N GLY A 34 4.24 5.92 -0.06
CA GLY A 34 3.95 4.70 -0.83
C GLY A 34 2.67 4.75 -1.67
N ARG A 35 1.72 5.64 -1.35
CA ARG A 35 0.48 5.82 -2.11
C ARG A 35 0.64 6.87 -3.21
N ASP A 36 1.43 7.91 -2.96
CA ASP A 36 1.69 9.00 -3.90
C ASP A 36 2.56 8.52 -5.06
N ALA A 37 3.67 7.80 -4.81
CA ALA A 37 4.52 7.24 -5.88
C ALA A 37 3.78 6.26 -6.81
N ALA A 38 2.74 5.64 -6.26
CA ALA A 38 1.98 4.59 -6.89
C ALA A 38 0.73 5.17 -7.62
N ALA A 39 0.33 6.40 -7.28
CA ALA A 39 -0.67 7.18 -8.00
C ALA A 39 -0.12 7.90 -9.26
N ILE A 40 1.20 8.00 -9.45
CA ILE A 40 1.83 8.68 -10.61
C ILE A 40 2.08 7.73 -11.80
N SER A 41 1.31 6.65 -11.93
CA SER A 41 1.25 5.95 -13.22
C SER A 41 -0.08 6.30 -13.89
N ASP A 42 -0.05 7.24 -14.83
CA ASP A 42 -1.21 7.61 -15.69
C ASP A 42 -1.74 6.45 -16.54
N VAL A 43 -1.04 5.30 -16.54
CA VAL A 43 -1.48 4.07 -17.17
C VAL A 43 -2.37 3.30 -16.22
N LEU A 44 -3.69 3.43 -16.39
CA LEU A 44 -4.66 2.52 -15.77
C LEU A 44 -4.78 1.24 -16.60
N VAL A 45 -4.69 0.09 -15.94
CA VAL A 45 -4.92 -1.23 -16.54
C VAL A 45 -6.17 -1.83 -15.92
N GLN A 46 -6.96 -2.53 -16.73
CA GLN A 46 -8.16 -3.21 -16.29
C GLN A 46 -7.83 -4.60 -15.73
N ASP A 47 -8.36 -4.92 -14.56
CA ASP A 47 -8.27 -6.24 -13.94
C ASP A 47 -9.17 -7.25 -14.71
N PRO A 48 -8.65 -8.39 -15.18
CA PRO A 48 -9.41 -9.35 -15.98
C PRO A 48 -10.46 -10.15 -15.20
N VAL A 49 -10.44 -10.11 -13.86
CA VAL A 49 -11.38 -10.87 -13.01
C VAL A 49 -12.58 -10.03 -12.63
N CYS A 50 -12.37 -8.80 -12.19
CA CYS A 50 -13.44 -7.93 -11.68
C CYS A 50 -13.73 -6.71 -12.56
N GLY A 51 -12.90 -6.43 -13.57
CA GLY A 51 -13.04 -5.27 -14.44
C GLY A 51 -12.63 -3.94 -13.81
N ALA A 52 -12.06 -3.95 -12.60
CA ALA A 52 -11.64 -2.74 -11.92
C ALA A 52 -10.40 -2.12 -12.60
N TYR A 53 -10.37 -0.78 -12.70
CA TYR A 53 -9.23 -0.04 -13.22
C TYR A 53 -8.22 0.26 -12.12
N VAL A 54 -6.96 -0.07 -12.36
CA VAL A 54 -5.87 0.06 -11.39
C VAL A 54 -4.69 0.74 -12.03
N ALA A 55 -4.01 1.62 -11.31
CA ALA A 55 -2.76 2.22 -11.76
C ALA A 55 -1.69 1.11 -11.92
N LYS A 56 -1.08 1.01 -13.11
CA LYS A 56 -0.06 0.00 -13.45
C LYS A 56 1.07 -0.06 -12.43
N GLY A 57 1.43 1.09 -11.83
CA GLY A 57 2.44 1.19 -10.78
C GLY A 57 2.03 0.60 -9.42
N GLN A 58 0.73 0.44 -9.14
CA GLN A 58 0.23 -0.23 -7.91
C GLN A 58 -0.29 -1.64 -8.17
N ALA A 59 -0.47 -2.00 -9.43
CA ALA A 59 -1.07 -3.27 -9.81
C ALA A 59 -0.15 -4.43 -9.42
N LEU A 60 -0.74 -5.49 -8.88
CA LEU A 60 -0.01 -6.75 -8.69
C LEU A 60 0.21 -7.38 -10.06
N VAL A 61 1.48 -7.51 -10.46
CA VAL A 61 1.87 -8.18 -11.69
C VAL A 61 1.95 -9.68 -11.42
N LEU A 62 1.13 -10.46 -12.12
CA LEU A 62 1.35 -11.89 -12.26
C LEU A 62 1.95 -12.13 -13.64
N ARG A 63 3.10 -12.78 -13.66
CA ARG A 63 3.66 -13.30 -14.89
C ARG A 63 3.21 -14.75 -15.03
N ASP A 64 2.37 -15.00 -16.02
CA ASP A 64 1.95 -16.36 -16.36
C ASP A 64 3.10 -17.16 -16.96
N GLN A 65 2.99 -18.49 -16.91
CA GLN A 65 3.95 -19.41 -17.55
C GLN A 65 4.03 -19.21 -19.07
N ASP A 66 2.98 -18.66 -19.68
CA ASP A 66 2.91 -18.31 -21.10
C ASP A 66 3.65 -17.00 -21.43
N GLY A 67 4.32 -16.38 -20.45
CA GLY A 67 5.03 -15.10 -20.61
C GLY A 67 4.12 -13.88 -20.65
N SER A 68 2.81 -14.04 -20.50
CA SER A 68 1.85 -12.93 -20.42
C SER A 68 1.89 -12.30 -19.02
N GLU A 69 2.08 -10.99 -18.96
CA GLU A 69 1.99 -10.22 -17.72
C GLU A 69 0.58 -9.68 -17.55
N ARG A 70 -0.06 -10.04 -16.43
CA ARG A 70 -1.43 -9.63 -16.09
C ARG A 70 -1.42 -8.80 -14.82
N HIS A 71 -2.23 -7.74 -14.82
CA HIS A 71 -2.31 -6.76 -13.75
C HIS A 71 -3.59 -6.98 -12.93
N PHE A 72 -3.45 -7.11 -11.61
CA PHE A 72 -4.58 -7.34 -10.69
C PHE A 72 -4.72 -6.22 -9.66
N CYS A 73 -5.96 -5.91 -9.31
CA CYS A 73 -6.29 -4.92 -8.29
C CYS A 73 -5.97 -5.38 -6.87
N SER A 74 -5.96 -6.69 -6.63
CA SER A 74 -5.77 -7.27 -5.31
C SER A 74 -5.28 -8.71 -5.38
N ASP A 75 -4.71 -9.20 -4.28
CA ASP A 75 -4.27 -10.60 -4.16
C ASP A 75 -5.45 -11.57 -4.37
N LYS A 76 -6.66 -11.18 -3.96
CA LYS A 76 -7.87 -11.96 -4.16
C LYS A 76 -8.14 -12.20 -5.64
N CYS A 77 -8.08 -11.15 -6.47
CA CYS A 77 -8.27 -11.28 -7.92
C CYS A 77 -7.18 -12.16 -8.55
N ARG A 78 -5.93 -11.98 -8.13
CA ARG A 78 -4.81 -12.83 -8.58
C ARG A 78 -5.06 -14.31 -8.29
N ARG A 79 -5.53 -14.65 -7.08
CA ARG A 79 -5.82 -16.04 -6.68
C ARG A 79 -7.00 -16.62 -7.46
N THR A 80 -8.09 -15.87 -7.59
CA THR A 80 -9.25 -16.29 -8.39
C THR A 80 -8.87 -16.52 -9.84
N PHE A 81 -7.99 -15.69 -10.41
CA PHE A 81 -7.50 -15.87 -11.77
C PHE A 81 -6.72 -17.19 -11.95
N ILE A 82 -5.84 -17.51 -11.00
CA ILE A 82 -5.06 -18.78 -11.02
C ILE A 82 -6.00 -19.99 -10.92
N GLU A 83 -6.98 -19.93 -10.02
CA GLU A 83 -7.98 -20.99 -9.83
C GLU A 83 -8.85 -21.20 -11.08
N GLN A 84 -9.34 -20.11 -11.69
CA GLN A 84 -10.09 -20.16 -12.95
C GLN A 84 -9.25 -20.72 -14.10
N LYS A 85 -7.97 -20.33 -14.19
CA LYS A 85 -7.05 -20.84 -15.21
C LYS A 85 -6.83 -22.34 -15.06
N GLN A 86 -6.60 -22.83 -13.84
CA GLN A 86 -6.45 -24.27 -13.55
C GLN A 86 -7.70 -25.06 -13.92
N ASN A 87 -8.89 -24.53 -13.62
CA ASN A 87 -10.15 -25.18 -13.98
C ASN A 87 -10.42 -25.16 -15.50
N SER A 88 -9.95 -24.12 -16.21
CA SER A 88 -10.16 -23.98 -17.66
C SER A 88 -9.13 -24.78 -18.49
N SER A 89 -7.91 -24.99 -17.98
CA SER A 89 -6.88 -25.80 -18.65
C SER A 89 -7.04 -27.32 -18.45
N GLY A 90 -8.00 -27.76 -17.64
CA GLY A 90 -8.31 -29.18 -17.39
C GLY A 90 -9.52 -29.73 -18.18
N GLY A 91 -10.09 -28.95 -19.09
CA GLY A 91 -11.33 -29.28 -19.80
C GLY A 91 -11.15 -29.40 -21.32
N THR A 92 -10.29 -30.31 -21.77
CA THR A 92 -10.37 -30.86 -23.13
C THR A 92 -10.51 -32.38 -23.02
N ALA A 93 -11.75 -32.84 -23.01
CA ALA A 93 -12.13 -34.19 -23.39
C ALA A 93 -12.56 -34.18 -24.86
#